data_AF-X1KWZ1-F1
#
_entry.id   AF-X1KWZ1-F1
#
_cell.length_a   1.000
_cell.length_b   1.000
_cell.length_c   1.000
_cell.angle_alpha   90.00
_cell.angle_beta   90.00
_cell.angle_gamma   90.00
#
_symmetry.space_group_name_H-M   'P 1'
#
loop_
_entity.id
_entity.type
_entity.pdbx_description
1 polymer ?
#
loop_
_entity_poly.entity_id
_entity_poly.type
_entity_poly.pdbx_seq_one_letter_code
_entity_poly.pdbx_strand_id
1 'polypeptide(L)'
;MALGNNPPSSGAFCLSRYYRLDPVEKTIMSRAVQISGRWNCIEIYYSGTKAGNIEQLASLRGLANAEDIDCHFVICNGLGGGNGQIQTTEKWQRQYLIRTRTKNGTQQTTPLVWDEIRNLNTIRICVIADGKTARPTDFQIKSLEALVEALDRKF
;
A
#
# COMPACT_ATOMS: atom_id res chain seq x y z
N MET A 1 22.18 27.64 -39.99
CA MET A 1 21.83 27.45 -38.57
C MET A 1 21.46 26.00 -38.38
N ALA A 2 22.26 25.23 -37.64
CA ALA A 2 22.02 23.80 -37.39
C ALA A 2 21.23 23.64 -36.09
N LEU A 3 20.08 22.96 -36.14
CA LEU A 3 19.31 22.56 -34.98
C LEU A 3 20.00 21.33 -34.35
N GLY A 4 20.65 21.51 -33.20
CA GLY A 4 21.30 20.43 -32.47
C GLY A 4 20.28 19.52 -31.79
N ASN A 5 20.21 18.26 -32.23
CA ASN A 5 19.52 17.16 -31.55
C ASN A 5 20.34 16.69 -30.33
N ASN A 6 20.39 17.49 -29.26
CA ASN A 6 20.87 17.00 -27.97
C ASN A 6 19.67 16.53 -27.13
N PRO A 7 19.51 15.22 -26.85
CA PRO A 7 18.59 14.81 -25.80
C PRO A 7 19.05 15.43 -24.47
N PRO A 8 18.13 15.95 -23.64
CA PRO A 8 18.51 16.55 -22.37
C PRO A 8 19.26 15.54 -21.50
N SER A 9 20.36 16.00 -20.92
CA SER A 9 21.23 15.26 -20.02
C SER A 9 20.43 14.55 -18.93
N SER A 10 20.77 13.29 -18.67
CA SER A 10 20.20 12.46 -17.62
C SER A 10 20.61 12.99 -16.24
N GLY A 11 19.90 14.01 -15.76
CA GLY A 11 20.11 14.64 -14.47
C GLY A 11 18.98 15.60 -14.13
N ALA A 12 18.41 15.41 -12.94
CA ALA A 12 17.34 16.20 -12.32
C ALA A 12 15.91 16.00 -12.88
N PHE A 13 15.08 15.31 -12.09
CA PHE A 13 13.61 15.38 -12.09
C PHE A 13 12.89 15.31 -13.45
N CYS A 14 12.81 14.11 -14.05
CA CYS A 14 11.83 13.86 -15.10
C CYS A 14 10.41 14.03 -14.55
N LEU A 15 9.76 15.17 -14.84
CA LEU A 15 8.33 15.39 -14.61
C LEU A 15 7.47 14.27 -15.20
N SER A 16 7.92 13.64 -16.29
CA SER A 16 7.25 12.49 -16.90
C SER A 16 7.12 11.26 -15.99
N ARG A 17 8.00 11.08 -14.98
CA ARG A 17 7.82 10.01 -13.98
C ARG A 17 6.70 10.32 -12.99
N TYR A 18 6.41 11.59 -12.71
CA TYR A 18 5.28 11.99 -11.87
C TYR A 18 3.93 11.68 -12.55
N TYR A 19 3.87 11.77 -13.88
CA TYR A 19 2.68 11.44 -14.67
C TYR A 19 2.56 9.96 -15.05
N ARG A 20 3.52 9.11 -14.67
CA ARG A 20 3.51 7.66 -14.91
C ARG A 20 3.13 6.85 -13.66
N LEU A 21 2.56 7.49 -12.65
CA LEU A 21 1.78 6.74 -11.68
C LEU A 21 0.66 6.08 -12.49
N ASP A 22 0.61 4.74 -12.51
CA ASP A 22 -0.59 4.04 -12.99
C ASP A 22 -1.80 4.76 -12.39
N PRO A 23 -2.85 5.05 -13.18
CA PRO A 23 -4.00 5.78 -12.68
C PRO A 23 -4.44 5.11 -11.39
N VAL A 24 -4.37 5.84 -10.28
CA VAL A 24 -4.65 5.28 -8.96
C VAL A 24 -6.08 4.70 -8.93
N GLU A 25 -6.95 5.26 -9.78
CA GLU A 25 -8.28 4.79 -10.11
C GLU A 25 -8.31 3.32 -10.56
N LYS A 26 -7.36 2.90 -11.41
CA LYS A 26 -7.22 1.50 -11.83
C LYS A 26 -6.72 0.62 -10.68
N THR A 27 -5.87 1.16 -9.82
CA THR A 27 -5.28 0.46 -8.67
C THR A 27 -6.31 0.17 -7.59
N ILE A 28 -7.26 1.08 -7.35
CA ILE A 28 -8.34 0.87 -6.38
C ILE A 28 -9.51 0.03 -6.91
N MET A 29 -9.41 -0.49 -8.14
CA MET A 29 -10.34 -1.52 -8.60
C MET A 29 -9.98 -2.86 -7.95
N SER A 30 -11.00 -3.68 -7.73
CA SER A 30 -10.82 -5.06 -7.29
C SER A 30 -11.56 -6.01 -8.21
N ARG A 31 -11.07 -7.25 -8.26
CA ARG A 31 -11.73 -8.34 -8.98
C ARG A 31 -13.11 -8.68 -8.39
N ALA A 32 -13.24 -8.66 -7.06
CA ALA A 32 -14.51 -8.81 -6.38
C ALA A 32 -15.33 -7.50 -6.41
N VAL A 33 -16.66 -7.62 -6.33
CA VAL A 33 -17.57 -6.48 -6.27
C VAL A 33 -17.30 -5.65 -5.01
N GLN A 34 -17.20 -4.34 -5.20
CA GLN A 34 -16.99 -3.37 -4.13
C GLN A 34 -18.35 -2.85 -3.67
N ILE A 35 -18.63 -3.00 -2.38
CA ILE A 35 -19.91 -2.61 -1.78
C ILE A 35 -19.73 -1.23 -1.14
N SER A 36 -20.59 -0.27 -1.49
CA SER A 36 -20.59 1.05 -0.86
C SER A 36 -20.84 0.94 0.66
N GLY A 37 -20.16 1.77 1.45
CA GLY A 37 -20.24 1.72 2.92
C GLY A 37 -19.57 0.52 3.57
N ARG A 38 -18.90 -0.37 2.81
CA ARG A 38 -18.15 -1.50 3.37
C ARG A 38 -16.92 -1.04 4.14
N TRP A 39 -16.18 -0.08 3.61
CA TRP A 39 -14.96 0.42 4.22
C TRP A 39 -15.27 1.74 4.93
N ASN A 40 -14.78 1.93 6.15
CA ASN A 40 -15.07 3.14 6.94
C ASN A 40 -13.82 3.71 7.63
N CYS A 41 -12.67 3.11 7.42
CA CYS A 41 -11.42 3.50 8.03
C CYS A 41 -10.25 3.17 7.10
N ILE A 42 -9.23 4.02 7.09
CA ILE A 42 -7.95 3.78 6.44
C ILE A 42 -6.87 3.81 7.52
N GLU A 43 -6.12 2.72 7.63
CA GLU A 43 -4.94 2.61 8.49
C GLU A 43 -3.69 2.58 7.62
N ILE A 44 -2.74 3.44 7.96
CA ILE A 44 -1.45 3.55 7.27
C ILE A 44 -0.37 3.20 8.28
N TYR A 45 0.52 2.29 7.93
CA TYR A 45 1.61 1.89 8.80
C TYR A 45 2.90 1.62 8.01
N TYR A 46 4.04 1.68 8.71
CA TYR A 46 5.34 1.37 8.13
C TYR A 46 5.69 -0.11 8.23
N SER A 47 6.29 -0.66 7.17
CA SER A 47 6.67 -2.08 7.11
C SER A 47 7.68 -2.48 8.18
N GLY A 48 8.44 -1.52 8.72
CA GLY A 48 9.58 -1.77 9.60
C GLY A 48 10.81 -2.29 8.83
N THR A 49 10.81 -2.17 7.50
CA THR A 49 11.86 -2.68 6.62
C THR A 49 12.46 -1.55 5.78
N LYS A 50 13.77 -1.63 5.50
CA LYS A 50 14.47 -0.64 4.67
C LYS A 50 14.20 -0.79 3.16
N ALA A 51 13.71 -1.95 2.76
CA ALA A 51 13.43 -2.34 1.39
C ALA A 51 12.30 -3.36 1.39
N GLY A 52 11.64 -3.55 0.26
CA GLY A 52 10.57 -4.52 0.13
C GLY A 52 9.59 -4.24 -1.00
N ASN A 53 8.87 -5.30 -1.31
CA ASN A 53 7.62 -5.37 -2.05
C ASN A 53 6.70 -6.38 -1.34
N ILE A 54 5.53 -6.72 -1.88
CA ILE A 54 4.61 -7.70 -1.28
C ILE A 54 5.30 -9.04 -1.01
N GLU A 55 6.02 -9.58 -2.00
CA GLU A 55 6.62 -10.92 -1.94
C GLU A 55 7.73 -10.97 -0.88
N GLN A 56 8.60 -9.95 -0.87
CA GLN A 56 9.67 -9.83 0.10
C GLN A 56 9.12 -9.61 1.51
N LEU A 57 8.05 -8.82 1.67
CA LEU A 57 7.43 -8.59 2.97
C LEU A 57 6.78 -9.86 3.51
N ALA A 58 6.17 -10.67 2.66
CA ALA A 58 5.64 -11.98 3.04
C ALA A 58 6.75 -12.94 3.49
N SER A 59 7.83 -13.02 2.72
CA SER A 59 9.00 -13.85 3.05
C SER A 59 9.64 -13.43 4.39
N LEU A 60 9.85 -12.12 4.61
CA LEU A 60 10.40 -11.59 5.87
C LEU A 60 9.52 -11.87 7.08
N ARG A 61 8.20 -12.00 6.87
CA ARG A 61 7.24 -12.35 7.92
C ARG A 61 7.08 -13.86 8.12
N GLY A 62 7.82 -14.68 7.37
CA GLY A 62 7.72 -16.14 7.43
C GLY A 62 6.39 -16.68 6.92
N LEU A 63 5.70 -15.94 6.05
CA LEU A 63 4.44 -16.37 5.45
C LEU A 63 4.72 -17.36 4.33
N ALA A 64 3.82 -18.35 4.18
CA ALA A 64 3.91 -19.32 3.10
C ALA A 64 3.68 -18.66 1.74
N ASN A 65 2.73 -17.71 1.67
CA ASN A 65 2.40 -17.01 0.43
C ASN A 65 2.27 -15.50 0.64
N ALA A 66 2.46 -14.75 -0.45
CA ALA A 66 2.19 -13.32 -0.52
C ALA A 66 0.72 -12.96 -0.21
N GLU A 67 -0.21 -13.88 -0.52
CA GLU A 67 -1.65 -13.70 -0.29
C GLU A 67 -2.00 -13.61 1.20
N ASP A 68 -1.15 -14.18 2.06
CA ASP A 68 -1.38 -14.24 3.51
C ASP A 68 -1.08 -12.90 4.20
N ILE A 69 -0.56 -11.92 3.47
CA ILE A 69 -0.16 -10.63 4.04
C ILE A 69 -1.36 -9.85 4.59
N ASP A 70 -1.19 -9.29 5.78
CA ASP A 70 -2.24 -8.54 6.49
C ASP A 70 -2.31 -7.05 6.11
N CYS A 71 -2.24 -6.75 4.81
CA CYS A 71 -2.57 -5.43 4.26
C CYS A 71 -3.35 -5.53 2.95
N HIS A 72 -3.96 -4.43 2.55
CA HIS A 72 -4.68 -4.30 1.28
C HIS A 72 -3.75 -3.78 0.18
N PHE A 73 -2.91 -2.80 0.52
CA PHE A 73 -1.97 -2.15 -0.39
C PHE A 73 -0.57 -2.09 0.21
N VAL A 74 0.44 -2.12 -0.66
CA VAL A 74 1.85 -1.87 -0.31
C VAL A 74 2.40 -0.74 -1.19
N ILE A 75 3.07 0.25 -0.58
CA ILE A 75 3.72 1.35 -1.30
C ILE A 75 5.25 1.20 -1.23
N CYS A 76 5.87 0.88 -2.36
CA CYS A 76 7.29 0.55 -2.47
C CYS A 76 8.18 1.80 -2.49
N ASN A 77 9.41 1.68 -1.96
CA ASN A 77 10.36 2.78 -1.83
C ASN A 77 11.45 2.84 -2.92
N GLY A 78 11.36 1.98 -3.94
CA GLY A 78 12.38 1.87 -4.98
C GLY A 78 13.42 0.75 -4.75
N LEU A 79 13.39 0.09 -3.58
CA LEU A 79 14.28 -1.03 -3.25
C LEU A 79 13.44 -2.31 -3.12
N GLY A 80 13.27 -3.04 -4.23
CA GLY A 80 12.46 -4.26 -4.32
C GLY A 80 11.25 -4.11 -5.27
N GLY A 81 10.58 -2.96 -5.21
CA GLY A 81 9.60 -2.51 -6.20
C GLY A 81 9.93 -1.11 -6.72
N GLY A 82 9.14 -0.59 -7.67
CA GLY A 82 9.29 0.77 -8.17
C GLY A 82 9.05 1.82 -7.08
N ASN A 83 9.75 2.97 -7.13
CA ASN A 83 9.57 4.01 -6.12
C ASN A 83 8.20 4.68 -6.26
N GLY A 84 7.41 4.68 -5.19
CA GLY A 84 6.01 5.11 -5.21
C GLY A 84 5.07 4.11 -5.88
N GLN A 85 5.54 2.92 -6.28
CA GLN A 85 4.67 1.89 -6.86
C GLN A 85 3.69 1.40 -5.79
N ILE A 86 2.40 1.44 -6.13
CA ILE A 86 1.33 0.86 -5.32
C ILE A 86 1.10 -0.57 -5.81
N GLN A 87 1.30 -1.55 -4.94
CA GLN A 87 0.96 -2.94 -5.21
C GLN A 87 -0.33 -3.29 -4.47
N THR A 88 -1.23 -4.01 -5.16
CA THR A 88 -2.48 -4.52 -4.57
C THR A 88 -2.30 -5.97 -4.14
N THR A 89 -2.89 -6.32 -3.00
CA THR A 89 -2.85 -7.68 -2.46
C THR A 89 -4.06 -8.50 -2.88
N GLU A 90 -4.00 -9.82 -2.74
CA GLU A 90 -5.16 -10.69 -2.93
C GLU A 90 -6.31 -10.36 -1.97
N LYS A 91 -6.02 -9.86 -0.76
CA LYS A 91 -7.06 -9.42 0.18
C LYS A 91 -7.83 -8.23 -0.37
N TRP A 92 -7.17 -7.26 -0.99
CA TRP A 92 -7.87 -6.18 -1.70
C TRP A 92 -8.64 -6.70 -2.91
N GLN A 93 -8.02 -7.56 -3.73
CA GLN A 93 -8.67 -8.09 -4.93
C GLN A 93 -9.97 -8.86 -4.62
N ARG A 94 -10.02 -9.54 -3.46
CA ARG A 94 -11.20 -10.26 -2.97
C ARG A 94 -12.05 -9.46 -1.99
N GLN A 95 -11.68 -8.20 -1.71
CA GLN A 95 -12.33 -7.33 -0.73
C GLN A 95 -12.44 -7.96 0.67
N TYR A 96 -11.46 -8.76 1.06
CA TYR A 96 -11.43 -9.46 2.34
C TYR A 96 -11.10 -8.53 3.50
N LEU A 97 -11.85 -8.67 4.59
CA LEU A 97 -11.54 -8.00 5.85
C LEU A 97 -10.26 -8.58 6.45
N ILE A 98 -9.44 -7.73 7.08
CA ILE A 98 -8.21 -8.16 7.74
C ILE A 98 -8.45 -8.18 9.24
N ARG A 99 -8.66 -9.37 9.78
CA ARG A 99 -8.77 -9.55 11.23
C ARG A 99 -7.40 -9.33 11.86
N THR A 100 -7.30 -8.37 12.79
CA THR A 100 -6.13 -8.28 13.67
C THR A 100 -5.99 -9.61 14.41
N ARG A 101 -4.89 -10.33 14.15
CA ARG A 101 -4.55 -11.52 14.94
C ARG A 101 -4.14 -11.03 16.32
N THR A 102 -4.99 -11.22 17.31
CA THR A 102 -4.64 -10.91 18.70
C THR A 102 -3.43 -11.75 19.09
N LYS A 103 -2.40 -11.09 19.63
CA LYS A 103 -1.02 -11.60 19.76
C LYS A 103 -0.85 -12.86 20.64
N ASN A 104 -1.92 -13.43 21.19
CA ASN A 104 -1.81 -14.39 22.29
C ASN A 104 -2.43 -15.77 22.02
N GLY A 105 -2.68 -16.16 20.76
CA GLY A 105 -3.03 -17.55 20.38
C GLY A 105 -4.30 -18.14 21.02
N THR A 106 -5.01 -17.36 21.82
CA THR A 106 -6.24 -17.73 22.49
C THR A 106 -7.37 -17.09 21.71
N GLN A 107 -8.24 -17.95 21.17
CA GLN A 107 -9.51 -17.53 20.60
C GLN A 107 -10.26 -16.73 21.68
N GLN A 108 -10.29 -15.41 21.53
CA GLN A 108 -10.91 -14.53 22.51
C GLN A 108 -12.40 -14.83 22.58
N THR A 109 -12.82 -15.40 23.71
CA THR A 109 -14.20 -15.53 24.15
C THR A 109 -14.69 -14.27 24.88
N THR A 110 -13.87 -13.22 24.94
CA THR A 110 -14.24 -11.91 25.49
C THR A 110 -15.01 -11.10 24.45
N PRO A 111 -16.04 -10.31 24.85
CA PRO A 111 -16.75 -9.41 23.94
C PRO A 111 -15.75 -8.49 23.23
N LEU A 112 -15.81 -8.45 21.90
CA LEU A 112 -14.95 -7.60 21.08
C LEU A 112 -15.04 -6.16 21.59
N VAL A 113 -13.90 -5.55 21.92
CA VAL A 113 -13.84 -4.14 22.31
C VAL A 113 -14.22 -3.31 21.08
N TRP A 114 -14.91 -2.17 21.24
CA TRP A 114 -15.37 -1.31 20.14
C TRP A 114 -14.27 -0.97 19.11
N ASP A 115 -13.00 -0.89 19.53
CA ASP A 115 -11.85 -0.71 18.63
C ASP A 115 -11.59 -1.90 17.71
N GLU A 116 -11.81 -3.14 18.17
CA GLU A 116 -11.66 -4.33 17.32
C GLU A 116 -12.78 -4.43 16.28
N ILE A 117 -14.01 -4.02 16.63
CA ILE A 117 -15.14 -3.95 15.69
C ILE A 117 -14.87 -2.88 14.62
N ARG A 118 -14.34 -1.71 15.02
CA ARG A 118 -13.98 -0.63 14.10
C ARG A 118 -12.87 -1.07 13.13
N ASN A 119 -11.93 -1.90 13.59
CA ASN A 119 -10.83 -2.44 12.80
C ASN A 119 -11.22 -3.49 11.74
N LEU A 120 -12.44 -4.02 11.76
CA LEU A 120 -12.87 -5.03 10.79
C LEU A 120 -13.05 -4.43 9.39
N ASN A 121 -13.51 -3.18 9.31
CA ASN A 121 -13.86 -2.50 8.06
C ASN A 121 -12.78 -1.48 7.65
N THR A 122 -11.53 -1.78 7.98
CA THR A 122 -10.37 -0.91 7.77
C THR A 122 -9.57 -1.34 6.54
N ILE A 123 -9.34 -0.41 5.63
CA ILE A 123 -8.37 -0.54 4.55
C ILE A 123 -6.98 -0.33 5.15
N ARG A 124 -6.03 -1.21 4.84
CA ARG A 124 -4.69 -1.22 5.43
C ARG A 124 -3.65 -0.99 4.36
N ILE A 125 -2.87 0.07 4.53
CA ILE A 125 -1.84 0.49 3.59
C ILE A 125 -0.48 0.38 4.27
N CYS A 126 0.37 -0.50 3.76
CA CYS A 126 1.71 -0.69 4.26
C CYS A 126 2.70 0.13 3.42
N VAL A 127 3.36 1.12 4.01
CA VAL A 127 4.43 1.88 3.34
C VAL A 127 5.78 1.24 3.66
N ILE A 128 6.57 0.91 2.64
CA ILE A 128 7.90 0.32 2.84
C ILE A 128 8.84 1.39 3.41
N ALA A 129 9.07 1.33 4.71
CA ALA A 129 9.96 2.20 5.46
C ALA A 129 10.29 1.55 6.81
N ASP A 130 11.49 1.81 7.33
CA ASP A 130 11.89 1.28 8.64
C ASP A 130 11.36 2.11 9.82
N GLY A 131 10.83 3.31 9.53
CA GLY A 131 10.27 4.24 10.51
C GLY A 131 11.28 4.81 11.52
N LYS A 132 12.56 4.47 11.36
CA LYS A 132 13.63 4.81 12.32
C LYS A 132 14.72 5.64 11.67
N THR A 133 15.26 5.16 10.55
CA THR A 133 16.42 5.77 9.87
C THR A 133 16.08 6.28 8.48
N ALA A 134 15.07 5.69 7.84
CA ALA A 134 14.60 6.09 6.53
C ALA A 134 13.16 6.58 6.60
N ARG A 135 12.96 7.87 6.29
CA ARG A 135 11.62 8.43 6.05
C ARG A 135 11.09 7.89 4.71
N PRO A 136 9.76 7.78 4.53
CA PRO A 136 9.18 7.54 3.21
C PRO A 136 9.69 8.54 2.18
N THR A 137 9.90 8.08 0.94
CA THR A 137 10.32 8.96 -0.16
C THR A 137 9.18 9.89 -0.57
N ASP A 138 9.49 11.02 -1.20
CA ASP A 138 8.47 11.93 -1.74
C ASP A 138 7.53 11.25 -2.74
N PHE A 139 8.04 10.26 -3.49
CA PHE A 139 7.22 9.45 -4.40
C PHE A 139 6.25 8.55 -3.63
N GLN A 140 6.67 7.94 -2.51
CA GLN A 140 5.77 7.17 -1.66
C GLN A 140 4.68 8.05 -1.04
N ILE A 141 5.04 9.25 -0.56
CA ILE A 141 4.08 10.20 0.03
C ILE A 141 3.03 10.60 -1.01
N LYS A 142 3.45 11.00 -2.21
CA LYS A 142 2.51 11.39 -3.29
C LYS A 142 1.60 10.25 -3.72
N SER A 143 2.14 9.03 -3.86
CA SER A 143 1.33 7.86 -4.18
C SER A 143 0.35 7.52 -3.05
N LEU A 144 0.75 7.70 -1.80
CA LEU A 144 -0.12 7.50 -0.64
C LEU A 144 -1.25 8.52 -0.62
N GLU A 145 -0.96 9.81 -0.82
CA GLU A 145 -1.96 10.87 -0.90
C GLU A 145 -2.99 10.59 -2.00
N ALA A 146 -2.51 10.29 -3.22
CA ALA A 146 -3.37 9.95 -4.34
C ALA A 146 -4.24 8.71 -4.07
N LEU A 147 -3.67 7.69 -3.39
CA LEU A 147 -4.39 6.47 -3.04
C LEU A 147 -5.48 6.75 -2.00
N VAL A 148 -5.16 7.50 -0.94
CA VAL A 148 -6.12 7.86 0.10
C VAL A 148 -7.24 8.71 -0.48
N GLU A 149 -6.93 9.72 -1.28
CA GLU A 149 -7.94 10.56 -1.92
C GLU A 149 -8.85 9.74 -2.85
N ALA A 150 -8.29 8.81 -3.63
CA ALA A 150 -9.08 7.98 -4.52
C ALA A 150 -9.97 6.98 -3.75
N LEU A 151 -9.52 6.47 -2.60
CA LEU A 151 -10.32 5.60 -1.73
C LEU A 151 -11.44 6.38 -1.04
N ASP A 152 -11.14 7.55 -0.49
CA ASP A 152 -12.10 8.43 0.19
C ASP A 152 -13.21 8.92 -0.75
N ARG A 153 -12.86 9.29 -1.99
CA ARG A 153 -13.88 9.65 -3.00
C ARG A 153 -14.80 8.50 -3.38
N LYS A 154 -14.38 7.24 -3.17
CA LYS A 154 -15.09 6.05 -3.65
C LYS A 154 -15.96 5.39 -2.56
N PHE A 155 -15.60 5.48 -1.29
CA PHE A 155 -16.22 4.74 -0.19
C PHE A 155 -16.74 5.65 0.90
#